data_AF-A0A2E4EII5-F1
#
_entry.id   AF-A0A2E4EII5-F1
#
_cell.length_a   1.000
_cell.length_b   1.000
_cell.length_c   1.000
_cell.angle_alpha   90.00
_cell.angle_beta   90.00
_cell.angle_gamma   90.00
#
_symmetry.space_group_name_H-M   'P 1'
#
loop_
_entity.id
_entity.type
_entity.pdbx_description
1 polymer ?
#
loop_
_entity_poly.entity_id
_entity_poly.type
_entity_poly.pdbx_seq_one_letter_code
_entity_poly.pdbx_strand_id
1 'polypeptide(L)'
;MGNFTAALEVANTDWHITLCFCKAEKLGRFRTGHEATASCKVIDVKHWKDHDITVLIFDNPPGGLIDRRHNYYKKLGYGYDHEFIPHATVAKGNQVDKFKHYIGKSLMVGGEYARTF
;
A
#
# COMPACT_ATOMS: atom_id res chain seq x y z
N MET A 1 9.64 4.93 -21.20
CA MET A 1 10.02 4.01 -20.10
C MET A 1 8.83 3.89 -19.18
N GLY A 2 8.42 2.67 -18.87
CA GLY A 2 7.21 2.41 -18.11
C GLY A 2 7.35 2.65 -16.61
N ASN A 3 6.23 2.81 -15.92
CA ASN A 3 6.22 2.87 -14.46
C ASN A 3 6.07 1.46 -13.88
N PHE A 4 6.69 1.19 -12.74
CA PHE A 4 6.56 -0.04 -11.97
C PHE A 4 5.84 0.24 -10.66
N THR A 5 4.93 -0.64 -10.28
CA THR A 5 4.32 -0.62 -8.95
C THR A 5 4.12 -2.02 -8.41
N ALA A 6 4.26 -2.16 -7.10
CA ALA A 6 3.83 -3.33 -6.36
C ALA A 6 2.90 -2.91 -5.23
N ALA A 7 1.93 -3.75 -4.90
CA ALA A 7 0.95 -3.47 -3.87
C ALA A 7 0.46 -4.74 -3.17
N LEU A 8 -0.15 -4.57 -2.01
CA LEU A 8 -0.92 -5.59 -1.30
C LEU A 8 -2.41 -5.27 -1.41
N GLU A 9 -3.23 -6.24 -1.75
CA GLU A 9 -4.68 -6.15 -1.73
C GLU A 9 -5.24 -6.12 -0.30
N VAL A 10 -6.34 -5.41 -0.12
CA VAL A 10 -7.18 -5.46 1.08
C VAL A 10 -8.36 -6.39 0.79
N ALA A 11 -8.44 -7.51 1.50
CA ALA A 11 -9.38 -8.60 1.20
C ALA A 11 -10.84 -8.12 1.17
N ASN A 12 -11.62 -8.64 0.20
CA ASN A 12 -13.02 -8.30 -0.03
C ASN A 12 -13.26 -6.82 -0.38
N THR A 13 -12.25 -6.14 -0.91
CA THR A 13 -12.35 -4.77 -1.43
C THR A 13 -11.53 -4.63 -2.70
N ASP A 14 -11.75 -3.54 -3.45
CA ASP A 14 -10.89 -3.18 -4.59
C ASP A 14 -9.68 -2.32 -4.17
N TRP A 15 -9.43 -2.20 -2.86
CA TRP A 15 -8.39 -1.33 -2.32
C TRP A 15 -7.05 -2.06 -2.23
N HIS A 16 -5.98 -1.30 -2.37
CA HIS A 16 -4.63 -1.82 -2.26
C HIS A 16 -3.70 -0.84 -1.53
N ILE A 17 -2.70 -1.39 -0.86
CA ILE A 17 -1.62 -0.66 -0.21
C ILE A 17 -0.42 -0.70 -1.14
N THR A 18 -0.09 0.44 -1.74
CA THR A 18 1.04 0.53 -2.66
C THR A 18 2.34 0.44 -1.87
N LEU A 19 3.20 -0.51 -2.23
CA LEU A 19 4.49 -0.79 -1.57
C LEU A 19 5.64 0.00 -2.22
N CYS A 20 5.57 0.21 -3.53
CA CYS A 20 6.51 1.02 -4.30
C CYS A 20 5.87 1.56 -5.59
N PHE A 21 6.38 2.69 -6.06
CA PHE A 21 5.98 3.31 -7.32
C PHE A 21 7.18 4.07 -7.90
N CYS A 22 7.77 3.58 -8.99
CA CYS A 22 8.98 4.17 -9.56
C CYS A 22 9.13 3.87 -11.06
N LYS A 23 10.06 4.53 -11.76
CA LYS A 23 10.37 4.20 -13.16
C LYS A 23 11.01 2.81 -13.26
N ALA A 24 10.56 2.01 -14.24
CA ALA A 24 11.04 0.66 -14.50
C ALA A 24 12.42 0.61 -15.20
N GLU A 25 13.38 1.41 -14.73
CA GLU A 25 14.73 1.47 -15.32
C GLU A 25 15.60 0.27 -14.87
N LYS A 26 15.26 -0.36 -13.73
CA LYS A 26 15.97 -1.53 -13.19
C LYS A 26 15.35 -2.82 -13.74
N LEU A 27 15.76 -3.22 -14.94
CA LEU A 27 15.31 -4.48 -15.54
C LEU A 27 16.11 -5.66 -14.96
N GLY A 28 15.51 -6.35 -13.99
CA GLY A 28 15.94 -7.65 -13.51
C GLY A 28 14.73 -8.52 -13.18
N ARG A 29 14.91 -9.84 -13.14
CA ARG A 29 13.86 -10.76 -12.67
C ARG A 29 13.88 -10.80 -11.15
N PHE A 30 12.76 -10.56 -10.51
CA PHE A 30 12.58 -10.82 -9.08
C PHE A 30 11.41 -11.78 -8.88
N ARG A 31 11.50 -12.62 -7.84
CA ARG A 31 10.43 -13.53 -7.45
C ARG A 31 9.72 -12.97 -6.24
N THR A 32 8.44 -12.67 -6.39
CA THR A 32 7.58 -12.45 -5.24
C THR A 32 7.25 -13.82 -4.63
N GLY A 33 7.29 -13.92 -3.31
CA GLY A 33 6.77 -15.10 -2.61
C GLY A 33 5.28 -14.94 -2.36
N HIS A 34 4.54 -16.03 -2.20
CA HIS A 34 3.25 -15.99 -1.53
C HIS A 34 3.50 -15.72 -0.05
N GLU A 35 3.65 -14.46 0.34
CA GLU A 35 3.52 -14.14 1.76
C GLU A 35 2.05 -14.27 2.19
N ALA A 36 1.86 -14.86 3.37
CA ALA A 36 0.56 -15.05 3.97
C ALA A 36 -0.15 -13.70 4.15
N THR A 37 -1.48 -13.75 4.15
CA THR A 37 -2.29 -12.59 4.54
C THR A 37 -2.02 -12.25 6.02
N ALA A 38 -2.11 -10.97 6.36
CA ALA A 38 -1.97 -10.48 7.72
C ALA A 38 -3.14 -9.57 8.08
N SER A 39 -3.52 -9.57 9.35
CA SER A 39 -4.48 -8.62 9.89
C SER A 39 -3.75 -7.31 10.19
N CYS A 40 -4.14 -6.23 9.51
CA CYS A 40 -3.56 -4.90 9.66
C CYS A 40 -4.60 -3.91 10.17
N LYS A 41 -4.27 -3.19 11.25
CA LYS A 41 -5.17 -2.23 11.89
C LYS A 41 -5.18 -0.92 11.12
N VAL A 42 -6.36 -0.34 10.89
CA VAL A 42 -6.47 1.05 10.40
C VAL A 42 -6.27 1.98 11.60
N ILE A 43 -5.28 2.87 11.52
CA ILE A 43 -4.93 3.81 12.60
C ILE A 43 -5.53 5.20 12.37
N ASP A 44 -5.81 5.55 11.10
CA ASP A 44 -6.34 6.87 10.77
C ASP A 44 -7.05 6.87 9.41
N VAL A 45 -7.84 7.91 9.17
CA VAL A 45 -8.49 8.20 7.88
C VAL A 45 -8.25 9.67 7.55
N LYS A 46 -7.60 9.93 6.41
CA LYS A 46 -7.23 11.30 6.01
C LYS A 46 -7.73 11.64 4.62
N HIS A 47 -8.04 12.93 4.43
CA HIS A 47 -8.15 13.53 3.10
C HIS A 47 -6.80 14.17 2.74
N TRP A 48 -6.18 13.69 1.68
CA TRP A 48 -4.99 14.30 1.10
C TRP A 48 -5.42 15.31 0.07
N LYS A 49 -5.49 16.58 0.50
CA LYS A 49 -6.05 17.70 -0.28
C LYS A 49 -5.36 17.88 -1.63
N ASP A 50 -4.04 17.75 -1.68
CA ASP A 50 -3.23 17.99 -2.88
C ASP A 50 -3.56 17.02 -4.02
N HIS A 51 -4.01 15.81 -3.69
CA HIS A 51 -4.44 14.80 -4.66
C HIS A 51 -5.96 14.63 -4.71
N ASP A 52 -6.68 15.32 -3.83
CA ASP A 52 -8.11 15.22 -3.59
C ASP A 52 -8.58 13.76 -3.47
N ILE A 53 -7.99 13.02 -2.53
CA ILE A 53 -8.34 11.62 -2.24
C ILE A 53 -8.49 11.38 -0.75
N THR A 54 -9.37 10.43 -0.40
CA THR A 54 -9.49 9.90 0.96
C THR A 54 -8.75 8.58 1.05
N VAL A 55 -7.93 8.45 2.09
CA VAL A 55 -7.11 7.26 2.34
C VAL A 55 -7.37 6.68 3.73
N LEU A 56 -7.33 5.36 3.84
CA LEU A 56 -7.16 4.66 5.11
C LEU A 56 -5.67 4.49 5.37
N ILE A 57 -5.19 4.88 6.55
CA ILE A 57 -3.81 4.67 6.97
C ILE A 57 -3.75 3.45 7.87
N PHE A 58 -2.87 2.52 7.53
CA PHE A 58 -2.69 1.26 8.23
C PHE A 58 -1.54 1.36 9.23
N ASP A 59 -1.64 0.62 10.33
CA ASP A 59 -0.52 0.37 11.20
C ASP A 59 0.55 -0.42 10.45
N ASN A 60 1.80 -0.08 10.70
CA ASN A 60 2.95 -0.72 10.07
C ASN A 60 4.07 -0.94 11.09
N PRO A 61 3.86 -1.83 12.07
CA PRO A 61 4.89 -2.14 13.05
C PRO A 61 6.10 -2.78 12.35
N PRO A 62 7.32 -2.57 12.87
CA PRO A 62 8.52 -3.22 12.35
C PRO A 62 8.35 -4.73 12.25
N GLY A 63 8.66 -5.31 11.09
CA GLY A 63 8.50 -6.74 10.84
C GLY A 63 7.07 -7.19 10.54
N GLY A 64 6.08 -6.29 10.51
CA GLY A 64 4.74 -6.55 9.98
C GLY A 64 4.77 -6.84 8.47
N LEU A 65 3.68 -7.41 7.93
CA LEU A 65 3.63 -7.79 6.51
C LEU A 65 3.95 -6.60 5.59
N ILE A 66 3.28 -5.46 5.77
CA ILE A 66 3.47 -4.26 4.93
C ILE A 66 4.94 -3.79 4.99
N ASP A 67 5.54 -3.71 6.18
CA ASP A 67 6.93 -3.34 6.41
C ASP A 67 7.90 -4.30 5.71
N ARG A 68 7.72 -5.62 5.92
CA ARG A 68 8.57 -6.64 5.28
C ARG A 68 8.53 -6.54 3.75
N ARG A 69 7.34 -6.36 3.17
CA ARG A 69 7.17 -6.29 1.72
C ARG A 69 7.70 -4.96 1.16
N HIS A 70 7.42 -3.82 1.80
CA HIS A 70 8.01 -2.55 1.41
C HIS A 70 9.55 -2.61 1.44
N ASN A 71 10.13 -3.15 2.51
CA ASN A 71 11.58 -3.30 2.65
C ASN A 71 12.17 -4.30 1.65
N TYR A 72 11.43 -5.33 1.24
CA TYR A 72 11.83 -6.23 0.17
C TYR A 72 12.00 -5.47 -1.16
N TYR A 73 10.99 -4.70 -1.58
CA TYR A 73 11.07 -3.90 -2.81
C TYR A 73 12.17 -2.84 -2.73
N LYS A 74 12.31 -2.16 -1.58
CA LYS A 74 13.37 -1.20 -1.34
C LYS A 74 14.77 -1.81 -1.49
N LYS A 75 15.00 -3.03 -0.99
CA LYS A 75 16.28 -3.76 -1.15
C LYS A 75 16.57 -4.14 -2.60
N LEU A 76 15.54 -4.42 -3.39
CA LEU A 76 15.67 -4.60 -4.85
C LEU A 76 15.90 -3.29 -5.60
N GLY A 77 15.87 -2.16 -4.90
CA GLY A 77 16.05 -0.84 -5.47
C GLY A 77 14.78 -0.25 -6.09
N TYR A 78 13.60 -0.82 -5.81
CA TYR A 78 12.31 -0.23 -6.13
C TYR A 78 11.81 0.57 -4.92
N GLY A 79 11.75 1.89 -5.07
CA GLY A 79 11.51 2.81 -3.97
C GLY A 79 10.20 3.56 -4.05
N TYR A 80 10.00 4.38 -3.02
CA TYR A 80 9.19 5.58 -3.03
C TYR A 80 10.14 6.77 -2.98
N ASP A 81 9.85 7.84 -3.73
CA ASP A 81 10.64 9.08 -3.67
C ASP A 81 10.38 9.89 -2.38
N HIS A 82 9.31 9.54 -1.66
CA HIS A 82 8.85 10.20 -0.44
C HIS A 82 8.81 9.24 0.75
N GLU A 83 8.52 9.78 1.94
CA GLU A 83 8.26 8.98 3.14
C GLU A 83 7.16 7.94 2.86
N PHE A 84 7.43 6.70 3.24
CA PHE A 84 6.47 5.61 3.06
C PHE A 84 5.39 5.67 4.13
N ILE A 85 4.19 6.04 3.71
CA ILE A 85 2.98 5.96 4.55
C ILE A 85 2.15 4.77 4.05
N PRO A 86 1.92 3.74 4.86
CA PRO A 86 1.10 2.57 4.49
C PRO A 86 -0.37 2.97 4.39
N HIS A 87 -0.87 3.18 3.17
CA HIS A 87 -2.22 3.66 2.96
C HIS A 87 -2.93 2.94 1.81
N ALA A 88 -4.26 2.89 1.87
CA ALA A 88 -5.10 2.51 0.75
C ALA A 88 -6.03 3.67 0.38
N THR A 89 -6.06 4.02 -0.91
CA THR A 89 -7.02 5.02 -1.42
C THR A 89 -8.39 4.39 -1.53
N VAL A 90 -9.39 5.00 -0.89
CA VAL A 90 -10.75 4.45 -0.82
C VAL A 90 -11.80 5.29 -1.55
N ALA A 91 -11.50 6.56 -1.81
CA ALA A 91 -12.38 7.45 -2.56
C ALA A 91 -11.65 8.68 -3.13
N LYS A 92 -12.22 9.24 -4.19
CA LYS A 92 -11.96 10.62 -4.64
C LYS A 92 -12.77 11.61 -3.78
N GLY A 93 -12.22 12.80 -3.56
CA GLY A 93 -12.85 13.81 -2.72
C GLY A 93 -12.60 13.60 -1.23
N ASN A 94 -13.10 14.53 -0.42
CA ASN A 94 -13.13 14.39 1.03
C ASN A 94 -14.35 13.55 1.47
N GLN A 95 -14.11 12.28 1.80
CA GLN A 95 -15.10 11.34 2.34
C GLN A 95 -14.69 10.81 3.72
N VAL A 96 -13.89 11.55 4.49
CA VAL A 96 -13.37 11.10 5.79
C VAL A 96 -14.50 10.66 6.72
N ASP A 97 -15.60 11.43 6.80
CA ASP A 97 -16.74 11.09 7.67
C ASP A 97 -17.42 9.76 7.31
N LYS A 98 -17.42 9.39 6.03
CA LYS A 98 -17.96 8.10 5.57
C LYS A 98 -17.09 6.94 6.03
N PHE A 99 -15.77 7.13 6.04
CA PHE A 99 -14.79 6.06 6.30
C PHE A 99 -14.21 6.05 7.71
N LYS A 100 -14.43 7.09 8.54
CA LYS A 100 -13.89 7.17 9.92
C LYS A 100 -14.22 5.97 10.81
N HIS A 101 -15.31 5.26 10.51
CA HIS A 101 -15.71 4.05 11.22
C HIS A 101 -14.75 2.86 11.03
N TYR A 102 -13.79 2.96 10.11
CA TYR A 102 -12.70 1.98 9.97
C TYR A 102 -11.57 2.18 10.99
N ILE A 103 -11.43 3.36 11.60
CA ILE A 103 -10.37 3.61 12.61
C ILE A 103 -10.51 2.58 13.75
N GLY A 104 -9.42 1.87 14.03
CA GLY A 104 -9.37 0.81 15.02
C GLY A 104 -9.76 -0.58 14.51
N LYS A 105 -10.42 -0.69 13.34
CA LYS A 105 -10.73 -1.98 12.73
C LYS A 105 -9.49 -2.61 12.13
N SER A 106 -9.45 -3.94 12.13
CA SER A 106 -8.42 -4.70 11.43
C SER A 106 -8.97 -5.25 10.13
N LEU A 107 -8.22 -5.05 9.04
CA LEU A 107 -8.55 -5.58 7.71
C LEU A 107 -7.47 -6.59 7.32
N MET A 108 -7.90 -7.64 6.62
CA MET A 108 -6.97 -8.61 6.07
C MET A 108 -6.28 -8.02 4.84
N VAL A 109 -4.95 -7.99 4.87
CA VAL A 109 -4.08 -7.48 3.80
C VAL A 109 -3.22 -8.63 3.30
N GLY A 110 -3.04 -8.75 1.99
CA GLY A 110 -2.22 -9.78 1.37
C GLY A 110 -2.33 -9.73 -0.14
N GLY A 111 -2.19 -10.86 -0.84
CA GLY A 111 -2.39 -10.90 -2.30
C GLY A 111 -1.47 -9.92 -3.04
N GLU A 112 -0.15 -10.14 -2.95
CA GLU A 112 0.81 -9.25 -3.59
C GLU A 112 0.73 -9.35 -5.11
N TYR A 113 0.64 -8.20 -5.77
CA TYR A 113 0.83 -8.09 -7.22
C TYR A 113 1.84 -7.01 -7.56
N ALA A 114 2.43 -7.15 -8.74
CA ALA A 114 3.31 -6.16 -9.34
C ALA A 114 2.90 -5.94 -10.80
N ARG A 115 2.89 -4.68 -11.25
CA ARG A 115 2.52 -4.31 -12.62
C ARG A 115 3.46 -3.27 -13.20
N THR A 116 3.54 -3.26 -14.53
CA THR A 116 4.23 -2.24 -15.32
C THR A 116 3.21 -1.50 -16.19
N PHE A 117 3.44 -0.23 -16.47
CA PHE A 117 2.58 0.64 -17.30
C PHE A 117 3.37 1.26 -18.44
#